data_AF-A0A1H0KSR2-F1
#
_entry.id   AF-A0A1H0KSR2-F1
#
_cell.length_a   1.000
_cell.length_b   1.000
_cell.length_c   1.000
_cell.angle_alpha   90.00
_cell.angle_beta   90.00
_cell.angle_gamma   90.00
#
_symmetry.space_group_name_H-M   'P 1'
#
loop_
_entity.id
_entity.type
_entity.pdbx_description
1 polymer ?
#
loop_
_entity_poly.entity_id
_entity_poly.type
_entity_poly.pdbx_seq_one_letter_code
_entity_poly.pdbx_strand_id
1 'polypeptide(L)'
;MKNKTNLLLFFFTIWCVLSATVSAEAHKIRVFAWDEADEVYTEAKFSGGRGAQNAAVTVINRQTGQPVVTGKTDSEGLFMFSRSLLTGSGATEFDIVVSSGDGHKNSWAYSLTAVDDTVAPAAPPVAALQKSTSAPPSPDSNGNSGVCRELTAAELDLILEKKLAPIRRSLAQQSEQGPSLQDILGGIGYILGIAGIAAYMKSSGKK
;
A
#
# COMPACT_ATOMS: atom_id res chain seq x y z
N MET A 1 -36.18 -37.02 20.63
CA MET A 1 -35.17 -37.32 19.58
C MET A 1 -34.98 -36.12 18.63
N LYS A 2 -36.05 -35.53 18.08
CA LYS A 2 -36.01 -34.33 17.20
C LYS A 2 -35.17 -33.14 17.72
N ASN A 3 -35.16 -32.94 19.03
CA ASN A 3 -34.45 -31.88 19.74
C ASN A 3 -32.91 -32.06 19.76
N LYS A 4 -32.42 -33.31 19.77
CA LYS A 4 -30.98 -33.61 19.67
C LYS A 4 -30.49 -33.41 18.22
N THR A 5 -31.30 -33.79 17.24
CA THR A 5 -31.02 -33.62 15.81
C THR A 5 -30.97 -32.15 15.42
N ASN A 6 -31.89 -31.32 15.91
CA ASN A 6 -31.90 -29.87 15.67
C ASN A 6 -30.74 -29.13 16.36
N LEU A 7 -30.29 -29.64 17.50
CA LEU A 7 -29.12 -29.08 18.20
C LEU A 7 -27.83 -29.41 17.44
N LEU A 8 -27.70 -30.65 16.95
CA LEU A 8 -26.54 -31.10 16.19
C LEU A 8 -26.48 -30.41 14.81
N LEU A 9 -27.62 -30.22 14.14
CA LEU A 9 -27.72 -29.37 12.94
C LEU A 9 -27.34 -27.93 13.22
N PHE A 10 -27.76 -27.34 14.35
CA PHE A 10 -27.39 -25.96 14.69
C PHE A 10 -25.88 -25.79 14.90
N PHE A 11 -25.22 -26.72 15.61
CA PHE A 11 -23.77 -26.71 15.75
C PHE A 11 -23.04 -26.99 14.43
N PHE A 12 -23.58 -27.86 13.58
CA PHE A 12 -23.04 -28.13 12.25
C PHE A 12 -23.15 -26.92 11.33
N THR A 13 -24.28 -26.21 11.33
CA THR A 13 -24.47 -24.98 10.55
C THR A 13 -23.54 -23.87 11.05
N ILE A 14 -23.38 -23.71 12.37
CA ILE A 14 -22.41 -22.77 12.94
C ILE A 14 -20.99 -23.13 12.51
N TRP A 15 -20.60 -24.41 12.60
CA TRP A 15 -19.28 -24.86 12.18
C TRP A 15 -19.03 -24.63 10.67
N CYS A 16 -20.02 -24.92 9.81
CA CYS A 16 -19.92 -24.63 8.37
C CYS A 16 -19.81 -23.12 8.08
N VAL A 17 -20.53 -22.27 8.79
CA VAL A 17 -20.46 -20.80 8.64
C VAL A 17 -19.12 -20.25 9.14
N LEU A 18 -18.58 -20.77 10.25
CA LEU A 18 -17.24 -20.39 10.74
C LEU A 18 -16.10 -20.91 9.84
N SER A 19 -16.32 -22.01 9.11
CA SER A 19 -15.33 -22.58 8.20
C SER A 19 -15.32 -21.91 6.81
N ALA A 20 -16.34 -21.11 6.49
CA ALA A 20 -16.54 -20.53 5.17
C ALA A 20 -15.82 -19.18 4.95
N THR A 21 -15.17 -18.60 5.96
CA THR A 21 -14.61 -17.25 5.82
C THR A 21 -13.23 -17.10 6.45
N VAL A 22 -12.22 -17.33 5.63
CA VAL A 22 -11.01 -16.48 5.58
C VAL A 22 -10.42 -16.65 4.19
N SER A 23 -10.65 -15.68 3.30
CA SER A 23 -9.65 -15.41 2.28
C SER A 23 -8.38 -15.08 3.05
N ALA A 24 -7.39 -15.98 2.96
CA ALA A 24 -6.06 -15.73 3.48
C ALA A 24 -5.39 -14.63 2.62
N GLU A 25 -5.74 -13.38 2.88
CA GLU A 25 -5.08 -12.18 2.36
C GLU A 25 -3.72 -12.02 3.09
N ALA A 26 -2.81 -12.95 2.81
CA ALA A 26 -1.47 -12.98 3.39
C ALA A 26 -0.36 -13.11 2.33
N HIS A 27 -0.72 -13.23 1.05
CA HIS A 27 0.18 -13.53 -0.05
C HIS A 27 0.17 -12.40 -1.11
N LYS A 28 0.15 -11.15 -0.65
CA LYS A 28 0.16 -9.99 -1.52
C LYS A 28 1.60 -9.57 -1.81
N ILE A 29 1.98 -9.59 -3.08
CA ILE A 29 3.18 -8.89 -3.55
C ILE A 29 2.83 -7.42 -3.75
N ARG A 30 3.60 -6.52 -3.17
CA ARG A 30 3.54 -5.08 -3.41
C ARG A 30 4.50 -4.75 -4.52
N VAL A 31 4.05 -3.91 -5.46
CA VAL A 31 4.87 -3.39 -6.56
C VAL A 31 4.87 -1.89 -6.42
N PHE A 32 6.03 -1.27 -6.56
CA PHE A 32 6.21 0.16 -6.67
C PHE A 32 7.07 0.45 -7.89
N ALA A 33 6.84 1.59 -8.52
CA ALA A 33 7.72 2.10 -9.56
C ALA A 33 7.89 3.61 -9.42
N TRP A 34 9.09 4.09 -9.72
CA TRP A 34 9.44 5.50 -9.66
C TRP A 34 10.51 5.83 -10.69
N ASP A 35 10.68 7.12 -10.92
CA ASP A 35 11.67 7.65 -11.83
C ASP A 35 12.87 8.17 -11.06
N GLU A 36 14.06 7.85 -11.55
CA GLU A 36 15.30 8.44 -11.09
C GLU A 36 16.18 8.72 -12.31
N ALA A 37 16.44 10.01 -12.55
CA ALA A 37 17.11 10.50 -13.76
C ALA A 37 16.46 9.96 -15.06
N ASP A 38 17.18 9.16 -15.85
CA ASP A 38 16.72 8.58 -17.13
C ASP A 38 16.33 7.10 -17.02
N GLU A 39 16.15 6.61 -15.80
CA GLU A 39 15.80 5.23 -15.52
C GLU A 39 14.50 5.14 -14.74
N VAL A 40 13.73 4.10 -15.04
CA VAL A 40 12.56 3.71 -14.28
C VAL A 40 12.96 2.57 -13.38
N TYR A 41 12.78 2.77 -12.08
CA TYR A 41 13.03 1.78 -11.05
C TYR A 41 11.72 1.11 -10.65
N THR A 42 11.81 -0.18 -10.36
CA THR A 42 10.70 -0.97 -9.86
C THR A 42 11.15 -1.77 -8.65
N GLU A 43 10.30 -1.82 -7.63
CA GLU A 43 10.51 -2.63 -6.43
C GLU A 43 9.32 -3.57 -6.24
N ALA A 44 9.61 -4.83 -5.96
CA ALA A 44 8.62 -5.83 -5.62
C ALA A 44 8.95 -6.50 -4.28
N LYS A 45 8.04 -6.39 -3.30
CA LYS A 45 8.22 -6.93 -1.95
C LYS A 45 6.98 -7.70 -1.48
N PHE A 46 7.20 -8.80 -0.79
CA PHE A 46 6.12 -9.50 -0.09
C PHE A 46 5.67 -8.72 1.16
N SER A 47 4.52 -9.06 1.74
CA SER A 47 4.01 -8.42 2.97
C SER A 47 5.03 -8.44 4.13
N GLY A 48 5.88 -9.47 4.22
CA GLY A 48 6.96 -9.57 5.21
C GLY A 48 8.22 -8.74 4.90
N GLY A 49 8.20 -7.89 3.88
CA GLY A 49 9.31 -6.98 3.53
C GLY A 49 10.42 -7.59 2.68
N ARG A 50 10.52 -8.92 2.61
CA ARG A 50 11.46 -9.62 1.73
C ARG A 50 11.20 -9.29 0.26
N GLY A 51 12.26 -8.98 -0.48
CA GLY A 51 12.23 -8.79 -1.93
C GLY A 51 11.69 -10.03 -2.66
N ALA A 52 10.87 -9.81 -3.68
CA ALA A 52 10.43 -10.86 -4.58
C ALA A 52 11.54 -11.15 -5.58
N GLN A 53 12.39 -12.12 -5.28
CA GLN A 53 13.60 -12.40 -6.06
C GLN A 53 13.31 -13.17 -7.34
N ASN A 54 14.03 -12.85 -8.43
CA ASN A 54 13.86 -13.50 -9.73
C ASN A 54 12.41 -13.47 -10.26
N ALA A 55 11.60 -12.53 -9.78
CA ALA A 55 10.21 -12.37 -10.19
C ALA A 55 10.18 -11.76 -11.59
N ALA A 56 9.29 -12.27 -12.45
CA ALA A 56 9.14 -11.76 -13.80
C ALA A 56 8.50 -10.37 -13.76
N VAL A 57 9.11 -9.41 -14.45
CA VAL A 57 8.61 -8.05 -14.64
C VAL A 57 8.26 -7.87 -16.11
N THR A 58 7.06 -7.37 -16.39
CA THR A 58 6.59 -7.03 -17.73
C THR A 58 5.94 -5.66 -17.71
N VAL A 59 6.47 -4.73 -18.50
CA VAL A 59 5.87 -3.40 -18.70
C VAL A 59 5.00 -3.46 -19.95
N ILE A 60 3.70 -3.19 -19.79
CA ILE A 60 2.70 -3.33 -20.84
C ILE A 60 2.20 -1.95 -21.22
N ASN A 61 2.18 -1.64 -22.51
CA ASN A 61 1.51 -0.43 -23.02
C ASN A 61 -0.01 -0.59 -22.86
N ARG A 62 -0.67 0.29 -22.09
CA ARG A 62 -2.10 0.15 -21.78
C ARG A 62 -3.03 0.39 -22.97
N GLN A 63 -2.55 1.10 -23.98
CA GLN A 63 -3.32 1.37 -25.20
C GLN A 63 -3.34 0.15 -26.12
N THR A 64 -2.20 -0.53 -26.28
CA THR A 64 -2.05 -1.64 -27.24
C THR A 64 -2.12 -3.02 -26.58
N GLY A 65 -1.96 -3.10 -25.26
CA GLY A 65 -1.84 -4.34 -24.51
C GLY A 65 -0.53 -5.10 -24.77
N GLN A 66 0.43 -4.51 -25.49
CA GLN A 66 1.68 -5.17 -25.87
C GLN A 66 2.78 -4.95 -24.83
N PRO A 67 3.63 -5.97 -24.57
CA PRO A 67 4.80 -5.79 -23.72
C PRO A 67 5.83 -4.90 -24.41
N VAL A 68 6.37 -3.94 -23.66
CA VAL A 68 7.41 -2.99 -24.10
C VAL A 68 8.77 -3.36 -23.50
N VAL A 69 8.77 -3.73 -22.21
CA VAL A 69 9.97 -4.15 -21.48
C VAL A 69 9.66 -5.44 -20.73
N THR A 70 10.60 -6.39 -20.73
CA THR A 70 10.54 -7.58 -19.88
C THR A 70 11.85 -7.78 -19.15
N GLY A 71 11.78 -8.34 -17.95
CA GLY A 71 12.96 -8.55 -17.12
C GLY A 71 12.66 -9.40 -15.89
N LYS A 72 13.62 -9.42 -14.97
CA LYS A 72 13.47 -10.07 -13.67
C LYS A 72 14.05 -9.20 -12.58
N THR A 73 13.45 -9.27 -11.40
CA THR A 73 13.97 -8.63 -10.20
C THR A 73 15.22 -9.34 -9.65
N ASP A 74 16.07 -8.58 -8.98
CA ASP A 74 17.28 -9.06 -8.30
C ASP A 74 17.00 -9.65 -6.90
N SER A 75 18.04 -9.85 -6.08
CA SER A 75 17.93 -10.40 -4.72
C SER A 75 17.20 -9.48 -3.73
N GLU A 76 17.15 -8.18 -3.99
CA GLU A 76 16.43 -7.19 -3.17
C GLU A 76 15.00 -6.95 -3.68
N GLY A 77 14.64 -7.57 -4.81
CA GLY A 77 13.34 -7.39 -5.45
C GLY A 77 13.29 -6.15 -6.36
N LEU A 78 14.43 -5.62 -6.77
CA LEU A 78 14.55 -4.45 -7.63
C LEU A 78 14.74 -4.85 -9.09
N PHE A 79 14.19 -4.05 -10.00
CA PHE A 79 14.47 -4.12 -11.43
C PHE A 79 14.45 -2.70 -12.00
N MET A 80 15.41 -2.40 -12.88
CA MET A 80 15.57 -1.08 -13.50
C MET A 80 15.64 -1.22 -15.02
N PHE A 81 15.14 -0.20 -15.72
CA PHE A 81 15.25 -0.12 -17.18
C PHE A 81 15.25 1.34 -17.64
N SER A 82 15.82 1.60 -18.83
CA SER A 82 15.88 2.96 -19.37
C SER A 82 14.49 3.48 -19.74
N ARG A 83 14.21 4.73 -19.35
CA ARG A 83 12.98 5.47 -19.68
C ARG A 83 12.78 5.61 -21.19
N SER A 84 13.88 5.65 -21.95
CA SER A 84 13.88 5.73 -23.43
C SER A 84 13.12 4.58 -24.11
N LEU A 85 13.05 3.41 -23.46
CA LEU A 85 12.29 2.27 -23.97
C LEU A 85 10.77 2.53 -23.97
N LEU A 86 10.29 3.34 -23.02
CA LEU A 86 8.89 3.72 -22.93
C LEU A 86 8.56 4.83 -23.92
N THR A 87 9.40 5.87 -24.01
CA THR A 87 9.20 6.96 -24.98
C THR A 87 9.22 6.45 -26.42
N GLY A 88 10.09 5.49 -26.73
CA GLY A 88 10.15 4.84 -28.05
C GLY A 88 8.89 4.06 -28.44
N SER A 89 8.05 3.69 -27.48
CA SER A 89 6.77 3.00 -27.74
C SER A 89 5.62 3.93 -28.17
N GLY A 90 5.79 5.26 -28.02
CA GLY A 90 4.78 6.27 -28.35
C GLY A 90 3.57 6.35 -27.41
N ALA A 91 3.54 5.56 -26.33
CA ALA A 91 2.51 5.62 -25.30
C ALA A 91 2.95 6.40 -24.06
N THR A 92 1.96 6.89 -23.32
CA THR A 92 2.16 7.60 -22.05
C THR A 92 1.67 6.81 -20.85
N GLU A 93 0.92 5.72 -21.04
CA GLU A 93 0.31 4.95 -19.98
C GLU A 93 0.73 3.47 -20.06
N PHE A 94 1.24 2.95 -18.95
CA PHE A 94 1.80 1.61 -18.85
C PHE A 94 1.30 0.89 -17.59
N ASP A 95 1.20 -0.43 -17.67
CA ASP A 95 1.02 -1.30 -16.51
C ASP A 95 2.32 -2.08 -16.30
N ILE A 96 2.98 -1.88 -15.16
CA ILE A 96 4.16 -2.63 -14.74
C ILE A 96 3.67 -3.82 -13.93
N VAL A 97 3.71 -5.01 -14.52
CA VAL A 97 3.22 -6.25 -13.92
C VAL A 97 4.39 -7.06 -13.37
N VAL A 98 4.31 -7.47 -12.11
CA VAL A 98 5.29 -8.35 -11.48
C VAL A 98 4.63 -9.65 -11.03
N SER A 99 5.26 -10.78 -11.35
CA SER A 99 4.80 -12.13 -10.99
C SER A 99 5.95 -12.98 -10.46
N SER A 100 5.80 -13.57 -9.28
CA SER A 100 6.82 -14.47 -8.71
C SER A 100 6.64 -15.94 -9.10
N GLY A 101 5.70 -16.26 -10.01
CA GLY A 101 5.43 -17.63 -10.47
C GLY A 101 4.53 -18.46 -9.53
N ASP A 102 4.67 -18.30 -8.22
CA ASP A 102 3.94 -19.05 -7.19
C ASP A 102 2.51 -18.51 -6.94
N GLY A 103 1.83 -18.06 -7.99
CA GLY A 103 0.50 -17.44 -7.88
C GLY A 103 0.47 -16.03 -7.30
N HIS A 104 1.62 -15.46 -6.92
CA HIS A 104 1.72 -14.08 -6.47
C HIS A 104 1.96 -13.15 -7.67
N LYS A 105 1.01 -12.25 -7.91
CA LYS A 105 1.10 -11.27 -8.99
C LYS A 105 0.43 -9.97 -8.57
N ASN A 106 1.04 -8.85 -8.93
CA ASN A 106 0.43 -7.53 -8.78
C ASN A 106 0.94 -6.60 -9.89
N SER A 107 0.32 -5.43 -10.04
CA SER A 107 0.67 -4.46 -11.07
C SER A 107 0.68 -3.04 -10.51
N TRP A 108 1.49 -2.19 -11.14
CA TRP A 108 1.56 -0.76 -10.87
C TRP A 108 1.20 0.02 -12.14
N ALA A 109 0.21 0.90 -12.04
CA ALA A 109 -0.12 1.81 -13.12
C ALA A 109 0.94 2.92 -13.15
N TYR A 110 1.61 3.07 -14.30
CA TYR A 110 2.71 4.00 -14.50
C TYR A 110 2.38 4.94 -15.66
N SER A 111 2.48 6.23 -15.42
CA SER A 111 2.25 7.27 -16.42
C SER A 111 3.56 8.00 -16.70
N LEU A 112 3.94 8.06 -17.96
CA LEU A 112 5.15 8.73 -18.43
C LEU A 112 4.88 10.24 -18.49
N THR A 113 5.21 10.97 -17.42
CA THR A 113 5.14 12.43 -17.41
C THR A 113 6.29 13.00 -18.24
N ALA A 114 6.00 13.98 -19.10
CA ALA A 114 7.06 14.76 -19.75
C ALA A 114 7.88 15.44 -18.65
N VAL A 115 9.21 15.40 -18.77
CA VAL A 115 10.12 16.01 -17.80
C VAL A 115 10.02 17.53 -17.94
N ASP A 116 9.01 18.11 -17.32
CA ASP A 116 9.05 19.47 -16.80
C ASP A 116 9.31 19.32 -15.30
N ASP A 117 10.34 20.00 -14.78
CA ASP A 117 10.95 19.86 -13.44
C ASP A 117 10.05 20.13 -12.21
N THR A 118 8.74 19.98 -12.33
CA THR A 118 7.82 20.04 -11.20
C THR A 118 6.64 19.11 -11.44
N VAL A 119 6.60 17.98 -10.73
CA VAL A 119 5.45 17.44 -9.99
C VAL A 119 5.78 16.00 -9.56
N ALA A 120 5.84 15.81 -8.24
CA ALA A 120 5.88 14.49 -7.61
C ALA A 120 4.63 13.66 -7.98
N PRO A 121 4.74 12.36 -8.27
CA PRO A 121 3.58 11.51 -8.50
C PRO A 121 2.67 11.46 -7.26
N ALA A 122 1.41 11.82 -7.48
CA ALA A 122 0.36 11.86 -6.48
C ALA A 122 0.13 10.48 -5.86
N ALA A 123 0.25 10.42 -4.53
CA ALA A 123 -0.30 9.33 -3.73
C ALA A 123 -1.85 9.32 -3.83
N PRO A 124 -2.50 8.14 -3.85
CA PRO A 124 -3.96 8.04 -3.85
C PRO A 124 -4.60 8.65 -2.58
N PRO A 125 -5.88 9.08 -2.66
CA PRO A 125 -6.46 10.04 -1.74
C PRO A 125 -6.86 9.37 -0.42
N VAL A 126 -6.26 9.83 0.68
CA VAL A 126 -6.80 9.59 2.01
C VAL A 126 -7.78 10.71 2.32
N ALA A 127 -9.07 10.39 2.23
CA ALA A 127 -10.14 11.30 2.63
C ALA A 127 -10.11 11.51 4.15
N ALA A 128 -9.99 12.77 4.60
CA ALA A 128 -10.43 13.21 5.93
C ALA A 128 -10.68 14.73 5.99
N LEU A 129 -11.97 15.07 5.97
CA LEU A 129 -12.70 16.03 6.83
C LEU A 129 -12.06 17.40 7.18
N GLN A 130 -12.78 18.44 6.74
CA GLN A 130 -12.70 19.83 7.20
C GLN A 130 -12.84 20.00 8.73
N LYS A 131 -12.05 20.91 9.33
CA LYS A 131 -12.60 22.01 10.16
C LYS A 131 -11.61 23.18 10.31
N SER A 132 -12.15 24.37 10.08
CA SER A 132 -11.57 25.71 10.06
C SER A 132 -11.03 26.19 11.42
N THR A 133 -10.11 27.19 11.45
CA THR A 133 -10.37 28.57 11.95
C THR A 133 -9.11 29.50 11.85
N SER A 134 -9.34 30.71 11.30
CA SER A 134 -8.71 32.06 11.48
C SER A 134 -7.25 32.43 11.13
N ALA A 135 -7.16 33.19 10.03
CA ALA A 135 -6.45 34.45 9.65
C ALA A 135 -5.63 35.34 10.65
N PRO A 136 -4.79 36.31 10.14
CA PRO A 136 -3.51 36.85 10.70
C PRO A 136 -3.61 38.38 11.13
N PRO A 137 -2.55 39.23 11.40
CA PRO A 137 -1.33 39.55 10.59
C PRO A 137 0.01 39.84 11.34
N SER A 138 1.09 39.99 10.55
CA SER A 138 2.50 40.39 10.85
C SER A 138 2.65 41.88 11.30
N PRO A 139 3.85 42.43 11.69
CA PRO A 139 5.11 42.53 10.91
C PRO A 139 6.39 42.23 11.77
N ASP A 140 7.59 42.00 11.24
CA ASP A 140 8.53 43.03 10.80
C ASP A 140 9.61 42.49 9.84
N SER A 141 9.91 43.33 8.85
CA SER A 141 10.96 43.19 7.84
C SER A 141 12.30 43.70 8.35
N ASN A 142 13.36 42.93 8.14
CA ASN A 142 14.75 43.35 7.86
C ASN A 142 15.55 42.04 7.73
N GLY A 143 16.13 41.66 6.60
CA GLY A 143 16.88 42.46 5.64
C GLY A 143 18.28 41.86 5.60
N ASN A 144 18.56 41.00 4.60
CA ASN A 144 19.81 40.98 3.85
C ASN A 144 19.74 39.90 2.75
N SER A 145 19.59 40.34 1.50
CA SER A 145 19.84 39.49 0.34
C SER A 145 21.33 39.24 0.19
N GLY A 146 21.69 37.99 -0.10
CA GLY A 146 22.90 37.67 -0.87
C GLY A 146 24.05 37.07 -0.07
N VAL A 147 24.06 35.74 0.02
CA VAL A 147 25.25 34.93 -0.33
C VAL A 147 24.71 33.64 -0.96
N CYS A 148 24.83 33.50 -2.28
CA CYS A 148 24.80 32.18 -2.92
C CYS A 148 26.09 31.46 -2.50
N ARG A 149 26.03 30.76 -1.36
CA ARG A 149 27.07 29.80 -0.97
C ARG A 149 26.74 28.51 -1.69
N GLU A 150 27.65 28.07 -2.55
CA GLU A 150 27.60 26.74 -3.16
C GLU A 150 27.57 25.71 -2.03
N LEU A 151 26.42 25.04 -1.86
CA LEU A 151 26.22 24.01 -0.84
C LEU A 151 27.05 22.79 -1.24
N THR A 152 28.01 22.40 -0.41
CA THR A 152 28.77 21.17 -0.64
C THR A 152 27.85 19.94 -0.47
N ALA A 153 28.11 18.86 -1.20
CA ALA A 153 27.32 17.63 -1.14
C ALA A 153 27.15 17.10 0.30
N ALA A 154 28.21 17.16 1.11
CA ALA A 154 28.19 16.69 2.50
C ALA A 154 27.25 17.51 3.40
N GLU A 155 27.07 18.80 3.11
CA GLU A 155 26.18 19.67 3.89
C GLU A 155 24.73 19.49 3.47
N LEU A 156 24.49 19.20 2.19
CA LEU A 156 23.19 18.79 1.68
C LEU A 156 22.75 17.44 2.27
N ASP A 157 23.64 16.44 2.31
CA ASP A 157 23.37 15.13 2.92
C ASP A 157 22.99 15.26 4.41
N LEU A 158 23.69 16.12 5.15
CA LEU A 158 23.41 16.37 6.57
C LEU A 158 22.04 17.05 6.77
N ILE A 159 21.68 18.00 5.90
CA ILE A 159 20.38 18.65 5.92
C ILE A 159 19.27 17.66 5.56
N LEU A 160 19.48 16.82 4.54
CA LEU A 160 18.53 15.79 4.12
C LEU A 160 18.34 14.74 5.22
N GLU A 161 19.40 14.20 5.81
CA GLU A 161 19.30 13.21 6.89
C GLU A 161 18.54 13.80 8.09
N LYS A 162 18.83 15.05 8.45
CA LYS A 162 18.13 15.75 9.54
C LYS A 162 16.63 15.94 9.26
N LYS A 163 16.24 16.05 7.99
CA LYS A 163 14.84 16.17 7.56
C LYS A 163 14.14 14.82 7.38
N LEU A 164 14.87 13.77 6.99
CA LEU A 164 14.33 12.44 6.75
C LEU A 164 14.25 11.59 8.01
N ALA A 165 15.12 11.80 9.00
CA ALA A 165 15.11 11.05 10.25
C ALA A 165 13.76 11.06 11.00
N PRO A 166 13.04 12.20 11.13
CA PRO A 166 11.70 12.22 11.72
C PRO A 166 10.68 11.40 10.95
N ILE A 167 10.74 11.43 9.61
CA ILE A 167 9.80 10.72 8.73
C ILE A 167 10.03 9.21 8.82
N ARG A 168 11.30 8.77 8.79
CA ARG A 168 11.69 7.37 9.00
C ARG A 168 11.20 6.87 10.36
N ARG A 169 11.32 7.69 11.41
CA ARG A 169 10.85 7.36 12.77
C ARG A 169 9.32 7.22 12.83
N SER A 170 8.57 8.12 12.18
CA SER A 170 7.11 8.03 12.13
C SER A 170 6.62 6.82 11.32
N LEU A 171 7.31 6.46 10.23
CA LEU A 171 6.99 5.27 9.43
C LEU A 171 7.27 3.99 10.22
N ALA A 172 8.41 3.91 10.91
CA ALA A 172 8.74 2.76 11.76
C ALA A 172 7.72 2.56 12.89
N GLN A 173 7.21 3.65 13.49
CA GLN A 173 6.17 3.56 14.52
C GLN A 173 4.80 3.13 13.99
N GLN A 174 4.48 3.41 12.74
CA GLN A 174 3.23 3.01 12.11
C GLN A 174 3.26 1.58 11.54
N SER A 175 4.44 1.10 11.10
CA SER A 175 4.56 -0.22 10.49
C SER A 175 4.51 -1.40 11.47
N GLU A 176 4.65 -1.16 12.78
CA GLU A 176 4.72 -2.22 13.80
C GLU A 176 3.40 -2.53 14.52
N GLN A 177 2.31 -1.82 14.22
CA GLN A 177 1.07 -2.02 14.98
C GLN A 177 0.22 -3.14 14.36
N GLY A 178 0.44 -4.36 14.86
CA GLY A 178 -0.50 -5.46 14.68
C GLY A 178 -1.84 -5.19 15.35
N PRO A 179 -2.84 -6.08 15.18
CA PRO A 179 -4.17 -5.92 15.78
C PRO A 179 -4.06 -5.67 17.29
N SER A 180 -4.71 -4.61 17.78
CA SER A 180 -4.67 -4.29 19.20
C SER A 180 -5.50 -5.30 20.01
N LEU A 181 -5.21 -5.44 21.31
CA LEU A 181 -6.02 -6.27 22.21
C LEU A 181 -7.50 -5.83 22.22
N GLN A 182 -7.77 -4.54 22.01
CA GLN A 182 -9.12 -4.00 21.95
C GLN A 182 -9.86 -4.46 20.69
N ASP A 183 -9.17 -4.58 19.56
CA ASP A 183 -9.76 -5.08 18.32
C ASP A 183 -10.16 -6.56 18.45
N ILE A 184 -9.30 -7.34 19.12
CA ILE A 184 -9.55 -8.77 19.38
C ILE A 184 -10.74 -8.94 20.33
N LEU A 185 -10.71 -8.27 21.49
CA LEU A 185 -11.78 -8.36 22.50
C LEU A 185 -13.09 -7.76 22.00
N GLY A 186 -13.03 -6.67 21.23
CA GLY A 186 -14.18 -6.04 20.60
C GLY A 186 -14.83 -6.94 19.56
N GLY A 187 -14.03 -7.60 18.71
CA GLY A 187 -14.52 -8.60 17.75
C GLY A 187 -15.21 -9.78 18.43
N ILE A 188 -14.60 -10.35 19.47
CA ILE A 188 -15.20 -11.43 20.27
C ILE A 188 -16.51 -10.98 20.93
N GLY A 189 -16.54 -9.79 21.52
CA GLY A 189 -17.73 -9.22 22.15
C GLY A 189 -18.87 -8.99 21.17
N TYR A 190 -18.58 -8.53 19.95
CA TYR A 190 -19.57 -8.32 18.91
C TYR A 190 -20.24 -9.62 18.47
N ILE A 191 -19.45 -10.68 18.26
CA ILE A 191 -19.95 -12.01 17.88
C ILE A 191 -20.85 -12.58 18.99
N LEU A 192 -20.38 -12.53 20.24
CA LEU A 192 -21.16 -13.01 21.38
C LEU A 192 -22.43 -12.18 21.61
N GLY A 193 -22.38 -10.87 21.40
CA GLY A 193 -23.51 -9.96 21.54
C GLY A 193 -24.64 -10.29 20.56
N ILE A 194 -24.33 -10.41 19.27
CA ILE A 194 -25.33 -10.77 18.26
C ILE A 194 -25.89 -12.17 18.50
N ALA A 195 -25.02 -13.14 18.82
CA ALA A 195 -25.46 -14.51 19.13
C ALA A 195 -26.39 -14.54 20.35
N GLY A 196 -26.08 -13.76 21.39
CA GLY A 196 -26.90 -13.62 22.59
C GLY A 196 -28.27 -13.02 22.31
N ILE A 197 -28.34 -11.94 21.51
CA ILE A 197 -29.60 -11.31 21.12
C ILE A 197 -30.46 -12.29 20.30
N ALA A 198 -29.86 -12.98 19.32
CA ALA A 198 -30.58 -13.98 18.52
C ALA A 198 -31.12 -15.13 19.38
N ALA A 199 -30.33 -15.63 20.35
CA ALA A 199 -30.76 -16.65 21.29
C ALA A 199 -31.90 -16.17 22.20
N TYR A 200 -31.82 -14.93 22.69
CA TYR A 200 -32.85 -14.31 23.53
C TYR A 200 -34.18 -14.18 22.77
N MET A 201 -34.16 -13.63 21.55
CA MET A 201 -35.35 -13.51 20.70
C MET A 201 -35.96 -14.88 20.37
N LYS A 202 -35.12 -15.88 20.06
CA LYS A 202 -35.56 -17.25 19.81
C LYS A 202 -36.17 -17.92 21.05
N SER A 203 -35.65 -17.63 22.25
CA SER A 203 -36.23 -18.12 23.51
C SER A 203 -37.56 -17.44 23.85
N SER A 204 -37.73 -16.19 23.43
CA SER A 204 -38.92 -15.37 23.68
C SER A 204 -40.08 -15.68 22.72
N GLY A 205 -39.80 -16.31 21.58
CA GLY A 205 -40.80 -16.67 20.54
C GLY A 205 -41.52 -18.01 20.75
N LYS A 206 -41.31 -18.70 21.89
CA LYS A 206 -42.12 -19.86 22.30
C LYS A 206 -43.11 -19.43 23.38
N LYS A 207 -44.26 -18.94 22.95
CA LYS A 207 -45.52 -18.99 23.69
C LYS A 207 -46.60 -19.50 22.74
#